data_AF-A0A0S3PXK2-F1
#
_entry.id   AF-A0A0S3PXK2-F1
#
_cell.length_a   1.000
_cell.length_b   1.000
_cell.length_c   1.000
_cell.angle_alpha   90.00
_cell.angle_beta   90.00
_cell.angle_gamma   90.00
#
_symmetry.space_group_name_H-M   'P 1'
#
loop_
_entity.id
_entity.type
_entity.pdbx_description
1 polymer ?
#
loop_
_entity_poly.entity_id
_entity_poly.type
_entity_poly.pdbx_seq_one_letter_code
_entity_poly.pdbx_strand_id
1 'polypeptide(L)'
;MQSVMIQCAGGLAMLVAVIHGIVSETRVFASATVEPARWRRLVHLVWHASTVDWLAYGALLVATPMLLPASARPALVIVGVIIYGYAAAANAIATNGKHFGWMLLAVVVALLLGSLFV
;
A
#
# COMPACT_ATOMS: atom_id res chain seq x y z
N MET A 1 19.85 9.18 -6.73
CA MET A 1 18.50 9.70 -6.43
C MET A 1 17.48 8.57 -6.23
N GLN A 2 17.64 7.45 -6.96
CA GLN A 2 16.87 6.23 -6.79
C GLN A 2 16.57 5.83 -5.33
N SER A 3 17.58 5.69 -4.46
CA SER A 3 17.39 5.29 -3.07
C SER A 3 16.42 6.19 -2.30
N VAL A 4 16.51 7.52 -2.51
CA VAL A 4 15.65 8.49 -1.83
C VAL A 4 14.20 8.35 -2.30
N MET A 5 13.97 8.17 -3.61
CA MET A 5 12.63 7.96 -4.14
C MET A 5 11.99 6.67 -3.61
N ILE A 6 12.76 5.58 -3.55
CA ILE A 6 12.31 4.30 -2.97
C ILE A 6 11.97 4.47 -1.48
N GLN A 7 12.80 5.18 -0.71
CA GLN A 7 12.53 5.43 0.70
C GLN A 7 11.30 6.31 0.92
N CYS A 8 11.13 7.37 0.14
CA CYS A 8 9.92 8.21 0.18
C CYS A 8 8.67 7.41 -0.18
N ALA A 9 8.75 6.55 -1.19
CA ALA A 9 7.65 5.65 -1.56
C ALA A 9 7.30 4.70 -0.40
N GLY A 10 8.31 4.12 0.25
CA GLY A 10 8.14 3.26 1.42
C GLY A 10 7.50 3.98 2.60
N GLY A 11 8.01 5.16 2.96
CA GLY A 11 7.45 5.96 4.06
C GLY A 11 6.00 6.37 3.82
N LEU A 12 5.68 6.80 2.59
CA LEU A 12 4.31 7.15 2.22
C LEU A 12 3.40 5.91 2.24
N ALA A 13 3.86 4.76 1.73
CA ALA A 13 3.10 3.51 1.78
C ALA A 13 2.78 3.07 3.21
N MET A 14 3.74 3.18 4.13
CA MET A 14 3.53 2.88 5.56
C MET A 14 2.48 3.81 6.17
N LEU A 15 2.56 5.12 5.89
CA LEU A 15 1.58 6.09 6.36
C LEU A 15 0.16 5.75 5.85
N VAL A 16 0.03 5.46 4.55
CA VAL A 16 -1.24 5.08 3.94
C VAL A 16 -1.77 3.77 4.54
N ALA A 17 -0.90 2.78 4.79
CA ALA A 17 -1.29 1.51 5.40
C ALA A 17 -1.90 1.72 6.80
N VAL A 18 -1.27 2.54 7.65
CA VAL A 18 -1.79 2.86 8.99
C VAL A 18 -3.14 3.58 8.89
N ILE A 19 -3.25 4.58 8.03
CA ILE A 19 -4.51 5.31 7.82
C ILE A 19 -5.60 4.35 7.30
N HIS A 20 -5.26 3.49 6.35
CA HIS A 20 -6.16 2.48 5.80
C HIS A 20 -6.68 1.56 6.91
N GLY A 21 -5.81 0.98 7.74
CA GLY A 21 -6.20 0.14 8.87
C GLY A 21 -7.14 0.85 9.86
N ILE A 22 -6.82 2.10 10.22
CA ILE A 22 -7.65 2.91 11.14
C ILE A 22 -9.02 3.21 10.53
N VAL A 23 -9.08 3.66 9.27
CA VAL A 23 -10.33 3.97 8.57
C VAL A 23 -11.18 2.71 8.39
N SER A 24 -10.55 1.56 8.17
CA SER A 24 -11.22 0.28 8.01
C SER A 24 -12.03 -0.07 9.26
N GLU A 25 -11.43 0.03 10.44
CA GLU A 25 -12.14 -0.26 11.70
C GLU A 25 -13.14 0.84 12.08
N THR A 26 -12.74 2.09 11.98
CA THR A 26 -13.54 3.22 12.50
C THR A 26 -14.70 3.65 11.59
N ARG A 27 -14.62 3.33 10.29
CA ARG A 27 -15.62 3.78 9.30
C ARG A 27 -16.21 2.61 8.52
N VAL A 28 -15.38 1.74 7.94
CA VAL A 28 -15.87 0.66 7.08
C VAL A 28 -16.58 -0.40 7.91
N PHE A 29 -15.88 -1.06 8.82
CA PHE A 29 -16.43 -2.15 9.63
C PHE A 29 -17.34 -1.69 10.77
N ALA A 30 -17.26 -0.42 11.17
CA ALA A 30 -18.23 0.20 12.06
C ALA A 30 -19.63 0.33 11.42
N SER A 31 -19.72 0.41 10.09
CA SER A 31 -20.97 0.60 9.36
C SER A 31 -21.39 -0.56 8.46
N ALA A 32 -20.45 -1.44 8.09
CA ALA A 32 -20.72 -2.56 7.20
C ALA A 32 -21.43 -3.72 7.91
N THR A 33 -22.57 -4.13 7.35
CA THR A 33 -23.29 -5.34 7.77
C THR A 33 -22.85 -6.51 6.89
N VAL A 34 -22.20 -7.52 7.47
CA VAL A 34 -21.77 -8.73 6.76
C VAL A 34 -22.26 -9.95 7.53
N GLU A 35 -23.12 -10.74 6.89
CA GLU A 35 -23.69 -11.97 7.47
C GLU A 35 -23.44 -13.19 6.55
N PRO A 36 -23.30 -14.40 7.10
CA PRO A 36 -23.09 -14.74 8.52
C PRO A 36 -21.78 -14.23 9.14
N ALA A 37 -21.71 -14.17 10.47
CA ALA A 37 -20.55 -13.71 11.27
C ALA A 37 -19.18 -14.29 10.85
N ARG A 38 -19.13 -15.53 10.32
CA ARG A 38 -17.88 -16.12 9.79
C ARG A 38 -17.30 -15.34 8.60
N TRP A 39 -18.16 -14.82 7.70
CA TRP A 39 -17.72 -14.02 6.57
C TRP A 39 -17.27 -12.64 7.02
N ARG A 40 -17.93 -12.05 8.02
CA ARG A 40 -17.47 -10.79 8.63
C ARG A 40 -16.04 -10.94 9.15
N ARG A 41 -15.75 -12.01 9.89
CA ARG A 41 -14.40 -12.29 10.37
C ARG A 41 -13.42 -12.49 9.22
N LEU A 42 -13.79 -13.27 8.20
CA LEU A 42 -12.93 -13.47 7.03
C LEU A 42 -12.60 -12.14 6.32
N VAL A 43 -13.61 -11.30 6.07
CA VAL A 43 -13.43 -10.00 5.41
C VAL A 43 -12.55 -9.09 6.27
N HIS A 44 -12.74 -9.02 7.60
CA HIS A 44 -11.83 -8.28 8.48
C HIS A 44 -10.38 -8.76 8.34
N LEU A 45 -10.16 -10.08 8.37
CA LEU A 45 -8.80 -10.65 8.29
C LEU A 45 -8.14 -10.36 6.94
N VAL A 46 -8.87 -10.54 5.83
CA VAL A 46 -8.38 -10.23 4.49
C VAL A 46 -8.08 -8.73 4.34
N TRP A 47 -8.93 -7.88 4.91
CA TRP A 47 -8.73 -6.44 4.88
C TRP A 47 -7.47 -6.03 5.65
N HIS A 48 -7.29 -6.53 6.88
CA HIS A 48 -6.07 -6.26 7.66
C HIS A 48 -4.82 -6.92 7.12
N ALA A 49 -4.93 -8.04 6.40
CA ALA A 49 -3.80 -8.60 5.69
C ALA A 49 -3.18 -7.56 4.73
N SER A 50 -4.01 -6.81 3.98
CA SER A 50 -3.51 -5.72 3.13
C SER A 50 -2.83 -4.59 3.92
N THR A 51 -3.36 -4.21 5.08
CA THR A 51 -2.70 -3.25 5.98
C THR A 51 -1.30 -3.72 6.38
N VAL A 52 -1.18 -4.98 6.81
CA VAL A 52 0.10 -5.56 7.25
C VAL A 52 1.07 -5.67 6.08
N ASP A 53 0.60 -6.16 4.93
CA ASP A 53 1.42 -6.32 3.73
C ASP A 53 1.98 -4.98 3.23
N TRP A 54 1.15 -3.94 3.17
CA TRP A 54 1.58 -2.60 2.75
C TRP A 54 2.57 -1.99 3.75
N LEU A 55 2.35 -2.21 5.06
CA LEU A 55 3.26 -1.73 6.09
C LEU A 55 4.62 -2.44 6.01
N ALA A 56 4.61 -3.77 5.90
CA ALA A 56 5.81 -4.59 5.79
C ALA A 56 6.59 -4.29 4.51
N TYR A 57 5.90 -4.18 3.37
CA TYR A 57 6.53 -3.84 2.10
C TYR A 57 7.05 -2.40 2.09
N GLY A 58 6.31 -1.46 2.68
CA GLY A 58 6.77 -0.08 2.87
C GLY A 58 8.04 -0.01 3.72
N ALA A 59 8.12 -0.77 4.81
CA ALA A 59 9.32 -0.88 5.63
C ALA A 59 10.51 -1.47 4.85
N LEU A 60 10.26 -2.48 4.01
CA LEU A 60 11.27 -3.07 3.13
C LEU A 60 11.80 -2.03 2.11
N LEU A 61 10.92 -1.20 1.55
CA LEU A 61 11.33 -0.09 0.66
C LEU A 61 12.21 0.93 1.41
N VAL A 62 11.83 1.32 2.64
CA VAL A 62 12.65 2.24 3.46
C VAL A 62 14.04 1.65 3.76
N ALA A 63 14.08 0.36 4.10
CA ALA A 63 15.31 -0.36 4.44
C ALA A 63 16.14 -0.78 3.21
N THR A 64 15.63 -0.56 1.98
CA THR A 64 16.24 -1.05 0.74
C THR A 64 17.73 -0.70 0.60
N PRO A 65 18.20 0.54 0.90
CA PRO A 65 19.61 0.87 0.77
C PRO A 65 20.54 0.07 1.69
N MET A 66 20.01 -0.43 2.81
CA MET A 66 20.76 -1.23 3.79
C MET A 66 20.70 -2.73 3.47
N LEU A 67 19.59 -3.21 2.89
CA LEU A 67 19.32 -4.64 2.72
C LEU A 67 19.65 -5.17 1.33
N LEU A 68 19.57 -4.34 0.28
CA LEU A 68 19.64 -4.81 -1.09
C LEU A 68 20.73 -4.12 -1.94
N PRO A 69 21.51 -4.90 -2.71
CA PRO A 69 22.42 -4.34 -3.70
C PRO A 69 21.64 -3.63 -4.81
N ALA A 70 22.27 -2.66 -5.48
CA ALA A 70 21.63 -1.85 -6.51
C ALA A 70 20.98 -2.68 -7.63
N SER A 71 21.59 -3.80 -8.02
CA SER A 71 21.09 -4.71 -9.05
C SER A 71 19.76 -5.41 -8.70
N ALA A 72 19.44 -5.56 -7.41
CA ALA A 72 18.22 -6.23 -6.95
C ALA A 72 17.04 -5.26 -6.78
N ARG A 73 17.30 -3.95 -6.71
CA ARG A 73 16.28 -2.92 -6.43
C ARG A 73 15.20 -2.83 -7.52
N PRO A 74 15.49 -2.94 -8.83
CA PRO A 74 14.45 -2.88 -9.85
C PRO A 74 13.37 -3.95 -9.70
N ALA A 75 13.74 -5.16 -9.31
CA ALA A 75 12.77 -6.24 -9.06
C ALA A 75 11.82 -5.88 -7.89
N LEU A 76 12.37 -5.36 -6.79
CA LEU A 76 11.58 -4.85 -5.67
C LEU A 76 10.68 -3.69 -6.09
N VAL A 77 11.17 -2.77 -6.92
CA VAL A 77 10.37 -1.66 -7.42
C VAL A 77 9.19 -2.15 -8.26
N ILE A 78 9.41 -3.09 -9.19
CA ILE A 78 8.36 -3.66 -10.04
C ILE A 78 7.28 -4.35 -9.21
N VAL A 79 7.67 -5.17 -8.22
CA VAL A 79 6.72 -5.83 -7.31
C VAL A 79 5.93 -4.78 -6.52
N GLY A 80 6.57 -3.72 -6.06
CA GLY A 80 5.90 -2.61 -5.37
C GLY A 80 4.91 -1.87 -6.26
N VAL A 81 5.26 -1.61 -7.53
CA VAL A 81 4.36 -1.00 -8.52
C VAL A 81 3.11 -1.86 -8.73
N ILE A 82 3.26 -3.18 -8.81
CA ILE A 82 2.12 -4.09 -8.94
C ILE A 82 1.26 -4.02 -7.67
N ILE A 83 1.87 -4.15 -6.49
CA ILE A 83 1.15 -4.19 -5.21
C ILE A 83 0.36 -2.89 -4.98
N TYR A 84 1.05 -1.76 -5.03
CA TYR A 84 0.40 -0.46 -4.78
C TYR A 84 -0.45 0.00 -5.95
N GLY A 85 -0.19 -0.48 -7.18
CA GLY A 85 -1.00 -0.22 -8.35
C GLY A 85 -2.37 -0.87 -8.26
N TYR A 86 -2.45 -2.16 -7.92
CA TYR A 86 -3.74 -2.81 -7.70
C TYR A 86 -4.45 -2.19 -6.49
N ALA A 87 -3.71 -1.85 -5.43
CA ALA A 87 -4.28 -1.20 -4.25
C ALA A 87 -4.92 0.15 -4.60
N ALA A 88 -4.22 0.99 -5.37
CA ALA A 88 -4.75 2.26 -5.85
C ALA A 88 -6.02 2.05 -6.68
N ALA A 89 -5.99 1.14 -7.65
CA ALA A 89 -7.14 0.84 -8.51
C ALA A 89 -8.34 0.34 -7.70
N ALA A 90 -8.14 -0.64 -6.81
CA ALA A 90 -9.19 -1.21 -5.96
C ALA A 90 -9.81 -0.14 -5.04
N ASN A 91 -9.00 0.72 -4.42
CA ASN A 91 -9.50 1.80 -3.57
C ASN A 91 -10.24 2.88 -4.37
N ALA A 92 -9.77 3.19 -5.58
CA ALA A 92 -10.45 4.12 -6.47
C ALA A 92 -11.82 3.58 -6.87
N ILE A 93 -11.90 2.31 -7.28
CA ILE A 93 -13.16 1.65 -7.65
C ILE A 93 -14.11 1.59 -6.44
N ALA A 94 -13.63 1.10 -5.30
CA ALA A 94 -14.45 0.94 -4.08
C ALA A 94 -15.02 2.27 -3.56
N THR A 95 -14.33 3.38 -3.80
CA THR A 95 -14.75 4.71 -3.35
C THR A 95 -15.32 5.59 -4.47
N ASN A 96 -15.53 5.03 -5.68
CA ASN A 96 -15.92 5.76 -6.89
C ASN A 96 -15.04 7.01 -7.14
N GLY A 97 -13.74 6.89 -6.85
CA GLY A 97 -12.73 7.95 -6.99
C GLY A 97 -12.79 9.06 -5.94
N LYS A 98 -13.76 9.04 -5.02
CA LYS A 98 -14.02 10.18 -4.11
C LYS A 98 -13.06 10.26 -2.92
N HIS A 99 -12.45 9.15 -2.51
CA HIS A 99 -11.57 9.12 -1.35
C HIS A 99 -10.10 9.31 -1.76
N PHE A 100 -9.40 10.27 -1.16
CA PHE A 100 -8.03 10.62 -1.54
C PHE A 100 -6.99 9.49 -1.34
N GLY A 101 -7.31 8.45 -0.55
CA GLY A 101 -6.38 7.34 -0.27
C GLY A 101 -5.81 6.64 -1.52
N TRP A 102 -6.61 6.50 -2.59
CA TRP A 102 -6.10 5.92 -3.83
C TRP A 102 -5.08 6.82 -4.54
N MET A 103 -5.22 8.15 -4.40
CA MET A 103 -4.27 9.11 -4.98
C MET A 103 -2.91 9.01 -4.29
N LEU A 104 -2.88 8.82 -2.97
CA LEU A 104 -1.63 8.62 -2.23
C LEU A 104 -0.92 7.34 -2.66
N LEU A 105 -1.67 6.24 -2.89
CA LEU A 105 -1.11 5.00 -3.45
C LEU A 105 -0.60 5.21 -4.88
N ALA A 106 -1.29 6.00 -5.70
CA ALA A 106 -0.81 6.35 -7.03
C ALA A 106 0.50 7.17 -6.99
N VAL A 107 0.66 8.05 -6.00
CA VAL A 107 1.94 8.76 -5.76
C VAL A 107 3.05 7.79 -5.37
N VAL A 108 2.77 6.79 -4.52
CA VAL A 108 3.73 5.71 -4.21
C VAL A 108 4.18 5.02 -5.50
N VAL A 109 3.23 4.64 -6.37
CA VAL A 109 3.54 4.02 -7.67
C VAL A 109 4.38 4.93 -8.55
N ALA A 110 4.06 6.23 -8.63
CA ALA A 110 4.81 7.19 -9.42
C ALA A 110 6.26 7.35 -8.93
N LEU A 111 6.48 7.40 -7.61
CA LEU A 111 7.82 7.45 -7.01
C LEU A 111 8.61 6.18 -7.32
N LEU A 112 7.98 5.01 -7.24
CA LEU A 112 8.58 3.74 -7.58
C LEU A 112 8.99 3.68 -9.05
N LEU A 113 8.07 4.01 -9.98
CA LEU A 113 8.39 4.06 -11.41
C LEU A 113 9.49 5.06 -11.71
N GLY A 114 9.41 6.27 -11.16
CA GLY A 114 10.42 7.30 -11.34
C GLY A 114 11.81 6.85 -10.90
N SER A 115 11.90 6.05 -9.84
CA SER A 115 13.17 5.51 -9.33
C SER A 115 13.89 4.54 -10.30
N LEU A 116 13.19 4.01 -11.31
CA LEU A 116 13.79 3.16 -12.35
C LEU A 116 14.60 3.96 -13.39
N PHE A 117 14.42 5.28 -13.45
CA PHE A 117 14.99 6.14 -14.49
C PHE A 117 16.10 7.07 -13.98
N VAL A 118 16.52 6.94 -12.72
CA VAL A 118 17.47 7.84 -12.02
C VAL A 118 18.50 7.13 -11.14
#